data_AF-K7A2A7-F1
#
_entry.id   AF-K7A2A7-F1
#
_cell.length_a   1.000
_cell.length_b   1.000
_cell.length_c   1.000
_cell.angle_alpha   90.00
_cell.angle_beta   90.00
_cell.angle_gamma   90.00
#
_symmetry.space_group_name_H-M   'P 1'
#
loop_
_entity.id
_entity.type
_entity.pdbx_description
1 polymer ?
#
loop_
_entity_poly.entity_id
_entity_poly.type
_entity_poly.pdbx_seq_one_letter_code
_entity_poly.pdbx_strand_id
1 'polypeptide(L)'
;MSCLKFDNSSSLGEKAVYLDDLVQNKTAIMQPSLDVILAYKNQHIIDGLMSALEISPETASQLFEDGLLWLWYCNNHASEGYRDIDDPILIVDEVWHTFILYTPYYTKFCTTFFGEYLHHMPTLLKANVPQSDNSQEHYFIRKKRQLETIYELLGRDVFTRWYHTYPNTFSREQILAIRKR
;
A
#
# COMPACT_ATOMS: atom_id res chain seq x y z
N MET A 1 6.97 -13.98 75.93
CA MET A 1 6.22 -12.73 75.68
C MET A 1 5.65 -12.79 74.27
N SER A 2 4.37 -12.46 74.18
CA SER A 2 3.52 -12.39 72.98
C SER A 2 3.90 -11.21 72.05
N CYS A 3 3.25 -11.19 70.88
CA CYS A 3 3.10 -10.10 69.88
C CYS A 3 4.22 -9.98 68.81
N LEU A 4 3.97 -9.92 67.50
CA LEU A 4 2.75 -9.84 66.66
C LEU A 4 3.11 -10.40 65.27
N LYS A 5 2.19 -11.17 64.67
CA LYS A 5 2.15 -11.39 63.21
C LYS A 5 1.45 -10.18 62.59
N PHE A 6 2.03 -9.59 61.56
CA PHE A 6 1.33 -8.66 60.67
C PHE A 6 1.16 -9.33 59.30
N ASP A 7 -0.10 -9.43 58.89
CA ASP A 7 -0.54 -9.91 57.59
C ASP A 7 -0.09 -8.96 56.48
N ASN A 8 0.47 -9.54 55.43
CA ASN A 8 0.82 -8.84 54.21
C ASN A 8 -0.39 -8.87 53.26
N SER A 9 -1.16 -7.78 53.23
CA SER A 9 -2.22 -7.58 52.23
C SER A 9 -2.26 -6.12 51.77
N SER A 10 -2.52 -5.94 50.48
CA SER A 10 -2.63 -4.69 49.72
C SER A 10 -1.32 -4.09 49.13
N SER A 11 -0.74 -4.76 48.13
CA SER A 11 -0.03 -4.04 47.08
C SER A 11 -1.06 -3.55 46.05
N LEU A 12 -1.57 -2.33 46.22
CA LEU A 12 -2.17 -1.60 45.11
C LEU A 12 -1.03 -1.22 44.18
N GLY A 13 -0.76 -2.12 43.24
CA GLY A 13 0.26 -1.94 42.22
C GLY A 13 0.00 -0.69 41.40
N GLU A 14 1.05 0.10 41.21
CA GLU A 14 1.19 0.99 40.06
C GLU A 14 0.79 0.17 38.82
N LYS A 15 -0.32 0.55 38.19
CA LYS A 15 -0.60 0.02 36.86
C LYS A 15 0.49 0.55 35.95
N ALA A 16 1.41 -0.31 35.57
CA ALA A 16 2.22 -0.12 34.38
C ALA A 16 1.26 0.16 33.23
N VAL A 17 1.27 1.39 32.73
CA VAL A 17 0.62 1.74 31.48
C VAL A 17 1.43 1.02 30.41
N TYR A 18 0.89 -0.06 29.87
CA TYR A 18 1.50 -0.78 28.77
C TYR A 18 1.61 0.17 27.57
N LEU A 19 2.72 0.12 26.85
CA LEU A 19 2.95 0.89 25.62
C LEU A 19 1.83 0.72 24.57
N ASP A 20 1.04 -0.36 24.69
CA ASP A 20 -0.12 -0.66 23.85
C ASP A 20 -1.27 0.36 24.04
N ASP A 21 -1.42 0.95 25.23
CA ASP A 21 -2.50 1.91 25.53
C ASP A 21 -2.21 3.31 24.98
N LEU A 22 -0.97 3.61 24.58
CA LEU A 22 -0.58 4.86 23.94
C LEU A 22 -0.70 4.81 22.40
N VAL A 23 -0.96 3.64 21.81
CA VAL A 23 -1.14 3.48 20.36
C VAL A 23 -2.59 3.80 19.92
N GLN A 24 -3.54 3.80 20.86
CA GLN A 24 -4.97 4.01 20.58
C GLN A 24 -5.39 5.49 20.50
N ASN A 25 -4.45 6.44 20.57
CA ASN A 25 -4.73 7.86 20.40
C ASN A 25 -3.97 8.45 19.19
N LYS A 26 -3.97 7.72 18.06
CA LYS A 26 -3.81 8.35 16.75
C LYS A 26 -5.00 9.30 16.59
N THR A 27 -4.80 10.60 16.79
CA THR A 27 -5.67 11.64 16.23
C THR A 27 -6.04 11.18 14.82
N ALA A 28 -7.31 10.87 14.58
CA ALA A 28 -7.75 10.27 13.34
C ALA A 28 -7.34 11.18 12.18
N ILE A 29 -6.25 10.83 11.50
CA ILE A 29 -5.93 11.46 10.22
C ILE A 29 -7.02 10.96 9.30
N MET A 30 -8.01 11.83 9.07
CA MET A 30 -9.05 11.57 8.08
C MET A 30 -8.35 11.30 6.76
N GLN A 31 -8.61 10.14 6.17
CA GLN A 31 -8.03 9.77 4.90
C GLN A 31 -8.27 10.91 3.88
N PRO A 32 -7.21 11.41 3.20
CA PRO A 32 -7.36 12.52 2.25
C PRO A 32 -8.34 12.14 1.14
N SER A 33 -9.03 13.10 0.53
CA SER A 33 -9.85 12.81 -0.65
C SER A 33 -8.96 12.45 -1.86
N LEU A 34 -9.54 11.78 -2.85
CA LEU A 34 -8.83 11.46 -4.09
C LEU A 34 -8.31 12.73 -4.80
N ASP A 35 -9.11 13.79 -4.82
CA ASP A 35 -8.71 15.07 -5.42
C ASP A 35 -7.46 15.67 -4.76
N VAL A 36 -7.36 15.58 -3.42
CA VAL A 36 -6.22 16.07 -2.66
C VAL A 36 -4.95 15.29 -2.99
N ILE A 37 -5.06 13.97 -3.13
CA ILE A 37 -3.93 13.12 -3.52
C ILE A 37 -3.51 13.39 -4.97
N LEU A 38 -4.47 13.43 -5.90
CA LEU A 38 -4.21 13.61 -7.33
C LEU A 38 -3.65 15.00 -7.68
N ALA A 39 -3.84 15.99 -6.79
CA ALA A 39 -3.20 17.30 -6.90
C ALA A 39 -1.67 17.25 -6.69
N TYR A 40 -1.12 16.19 -6.07
CA TYR A 40 0.32 16.04 -5.93
C TYR A 40 0.98 15.76 -7.28
N LYS A 41 1.93 16.61 -7.67
CA LYS A 41 2.73 16.47 -8.90
C LYS A 41 4.21 16.54 -8.57
N ASN A 42 5.03 15.78 -9.31
CA ASN A 42 6.48 15.80 -9.14
C ASN A 42 7.18 15.42 -10.46
N GLN A 43 7.79 16.41 -11.10
CA GLN A 43 8.42 16.22 -12.41
C GLN A 43 9.59 15.24 -12.36
N HIS A 44 10.35 15.19 -11.27
CA HIS A 44 11.48 14.27 -11.15
C HIS A 44 11.06 12.80 -11.22
N ILE A 45 9.90 12.48 -10.65
CA ILE A 45 9.35 11.11 -10.70
C ILE A 45 8.84 10.81 -12.10
N ILE A 46 8.16 11.76 -12.74
CA ILE A 46 7.68 11.62 -14.12
C ILE A 46 8.86 11.37 -15.07
N ASP A 47 9.94 12.16 -14.95
CA ASP A 47 11.16 11.98 -15.75
C ASP A 47 11.81 10.62 -15.49
N GLY A 48 11.81 10.18 -14.22
CA GLY A 48 12.28 8.85 -13.82
C GLY A 48 11.48 7.72 -14.47
N LEU A 49 10.15 7.82 -14.47
CA LEU A 49 9.26 6.86 -15.12
C LEU A 49 9.47 6.84 -16.64
N MET A 50 9.55 8.01 -17.27
CA MET A 50 9.84 8.12 -18.71
C MET A 50 11.15 7.43 -19.08
N SER A 51 12.21 7.66 -18.31
CA SER A 51 13.51 7.04 -18.56
C SER A 51 13.53 5.54 -18.28
N ALA A 52 12.81 5.08 -17.25
CA ALA A 52 12.80 3.67 -16.86
C ALA A 52 11.97 2.80 -17.82
N LEU A 53 10.84 3.33 -18.28
CA LEU A 53 9.85 2.60 -19.07
C LEU A 53 9.88 2.94 -20.57
N GLU A 54 10.67 3.94 -20.99
CA GLU A 54 10.74 4.42 -22.37
C GLU A 54 9.37 4.83 -22.93
N ILE A 55 8.63 5.62 -22.15
CA ILE A 55 7.24 6.04 -22.42
C ILE A 55 7.09 7.55 -22.60
N SER A 56 5.94 7.96 -23.15
CA SER A 56 5.60 9.38 -23.32
C SER A 56 5.34 10.09 -21.99
N PRO A 57 5.48 11.44 -21.93
CA PRO A 57 5.16 12.23 -20.74
C PRO A 57 3.72 12.05 -20.25
N GLU A 58 2.76 11.91 -21.17
CA GLU A 58 1.35 11.71 -20.86
C GLU A 58 1.13 10.36 -20.19
N THR A 59 1.78 9.32 -20.71
CA THR A 59 1.71 7.96 -20.14
C THR A 59 2.37 7.93 -18.77
N ALA A 60 3.53 8.57 -18.60
CA ALA A 60 4.22 8.65 -17.32
C ALA A 60 3.41 9.42 -16.27
N SER A 61 2.73 10.50 -16.68
CA SER A 61 1.84 11.28 -15.80
C SER A 61 0.63 10.45 -15.36
N GLN A 62 -0.02 9.73 -16.28
CA GLN A 62 -1.15 8.84 -15.96
C GLN A 62 -0.71 7.71 -15.02
N LEU A 63 0.43 7.08 -15.29
CA LEU A 63 0.99 6.03 -14.43
C LEU A 63 1.30 6.57 -13.03
N PHE A 64 1.86 7.78 -12.94
CA PHE A 64 2.13 8.38 -11.64
C PHE A 64 0.85 8.62 -10.85
N GLU A 65 -0.21 9.15 -11.48
CA GLU A 65 -1.53 9.30 -10.85
C GLU A 65 -2.09 7.95 -10.38
N ASP A 66 -1.99 6.91 -11.20
CA ASP A 66 -2.42 5.56 -10.83
C ASP A 66 -1.60 4.97 -9.67
N GLY A 67 -0.30 5.28 -9.59
CA GLY A 67 0.52 4.97 -8.42
C GLY A 67 0.04 5.70 -7.16
N LEU A 68 -0.32 6.98 -7.26
CA LEU A 68 -0.89 7.73 -6.13
C LEU A 68 -2.23 7.13 -5.65
N LEU A 69 -3.09 6.72 -6.58
CA LEU A 69 -4.35 6.03 -6.28
C LEU A 69 -4.10 4.68 -5.59
N TRP A 70 -3.07 3.92 -6.00
CA TRP A 70 -2.69 2.69 -5.33
C TRP A 70 -2.20 2.93 -3.89
N LEU A 71 -1.39 3.96 -3.66
CA LEU A 71 -0.96 4.33 -2.30
C LEU A 71 -2.14 4.75 -1.42
N TRP A 72 -3.07 5.53 -1.97
CA TRP A 72 -4.30 5.90 -1.30
C TRP A 72 -5.16 4.66 -0.98
N TYR A 73 -5.29 3.74 -1.93
CA TYR A 73 -5.97 2.46 -1.73
C TYR A 73 -5.31 1.68 -0.61
N CYS A 74 -3.98 1.58 -0.59
CA CYS A 74 -3.22 0.92 0.47
C CYS A 74 -3.33 1.60 1.84
N ASN A 75 -3.64 2.89 1.92
CA ASN A 75 -3.91 3.56 3.20
C ASN A 75 -5.38 3.41 3.64
N ASN A 76 -6.30 3.07 2.73
CA ASN A 76 -7.72 2.92 3.04
C ASN A 76 -7.99 1.70 3.93
N HIS A 77 -8.82 1.86 4.97
CA HIS A 77 -9.24 0.76 5.84
C HIS A 77 -10.05 -0.32 5.10
N ALA A 78 -10.88 0.06 4.13
CA ALA A 78 -11.68 -0.90 3.35
C ALA A 78 -10.84 -1.83 2.48
N SER A 79 -9.58 -1.49 2.22
CA SER A 79 -8.64 -2.34 1.47
C SER A 79 -7.81 -3.27 2.37
N GLU A 80 -7.95 -3.19 3.70
CA GLU A 80 -7.15 -3.98 4.62
C GLU A 80 -7.31 -5.48 4.35
N GLY A 81 -6.19 -6.19 4.14
CA GLY A 81 -6.18 -7.61 3.73
C GLY A 81 -6.34 -7.88 2.22
N TYR A 82 -6.60 -6.84 1.42
CA TYR A 82 -6.91 -6.92 -0.02
C TYR A 82 -5.96 -6.04 -0.86
N ARG A 83 -4.64 -6.17 -0.65
CA ARG A 83 -3.59 -5.33 -1.26
C ARG A 83 -2.56 -6.16 -2.02
N ASP A 84 -3.02 -7.25 -2.64
CA ASP A 84 -2.13 -8.14 -3.38
C ASP A 84 -1.76 -7.49 -4.71
N ILE A 85 -0.46 -7.42 -5.02
CA ILE A 85 0.03 -7.08 -6.35
C ILE A 85 0.03 -8.35 -7.20
N ASP A 86 -0.77 -8.35 -8.27
CA ASP A 86 -0.78 -9.39 -9.28
C ASP A 86 -0.35 -8.87 -10.65
N ASP A 87 -0.14 -9.79 -11.60
CA ASP A 87 0.42 -9.47 -12.93
C ASP A 87 -0.28 -8.28 -13.63
N PRO A 88 -1.62 -8.12 -13.60
CA PRO A 88 -2.29 -6.98 -14.20
C PRO A 88 -1.87 -5.59 -13.69
N ILE A 89 -1.56 -5.47 -12.39
CA ILE A 89 -1.19 -4.20 -11.76
C ILE A 89 0.31 -4.10 -11.46
N LEU A 90 1.11 -5.00 -12.04
CA LEU A 90 2.56 -5.03 -11.84
C LEU A 90 3.23 -3.73 -12.30
N ILE A 91 2.68 -3.03 -13.30
CA ILE A 91 3.17 -1.72 -13.70
C ILE A 91 2.94 -0.65 -12.63
N VAL A 92 1.84 -0.74 -11.88
CA VAL A 92 1.52 0.17 -10.77
C VAL A 92 2.50 -0.07 -9.60
N ASP A 93 2.90 -1.32 -9.39
CA ASP A 93 3.98 -1.70 -8.46
C ASP A 93 5.32 -1.06 -8.87
N GLU A 94 5.64 -1.02 -10.16
CA GLU A 94 6.85 -0.33 -10.65
C GLU A 94 6.82 1.18 -10.44
N VAL A 95 5.65 1.80 -10.55
CA VAL A 95 5.49 3.21 -10.22
C VAL A 95 5.80 3.44 -8.74
N TRP A 96 5.32 2.55 -7.87
CA TRP A 96 5.62 2.62 -6.44
C TRP A 96 7.10 2.44 -6.16
N HIS A 97 7.75 1.44 -6.77
CA HIS A 97 9.20 1.26 -6.68
C HIS A 97 9.96 2.52 -7.10
N THR A 98 9.60 3.09 -8.25
CA THR A 98 10.23 4.32 -8.76
C THR A 98 10.07 5.46 -7.75
N PHE A 99 8.86 5.67 -7.22
CA PHE A 99 8.61 6.72 -6.23
C PHE A 99 9.47 6.53 -4.97
N ILE A 100 9.57 5.31 -4.45
CA ILE A 100 10.43 5.00 -3.28
C ILE A 100 11.88 5.41 -3.52
N LEU A 101 12.43 5.21 -4.73
CA LEU A 101 13.82 5.59 -5.05
C LEU A 101 14.05 7.11 -4.96
N TYR A 102 13.01 7.92 -5.14
CA TYR A 102 13.03 9.35 -4.84
C TYR A 102 12.73 9.60 -3.36
N THR A 103 13.57 9.01 -2.49
CA THR A 103 13.31 8.84 -1.05
C THR A 103 12.89 10.12 -0.30
N PRO A 104 13.43 11.33 -0.56
CA PRO A 104 12.98 12.52 0.15
C PRO A 104 11.55 12.92 -0.22
N TYR A 105 11.18 12.77 -1.51
CA TYR A 105 9.84 13.08 -2.00
C TYR A 105 8.83 12.05 -1.51
N TYR A 106 9.17 10.77 -1.55
CA TYR A 106 8.30 9.70 -1.07
C TYR A 106 8.05 9.81 0.45
N THR A 107 9.11 10.02 1.23
CA THR A 107 8.98 10.19 2.69
C THR A 107 8.10 11.39 3.03
N LYS A 108 8.31 12.54 2.35
CA LYS A 108 7.48 13.74 2.56
C LYS A 108 6.04 13.51 2.14
N PHE A 109 5.80 12.82 1.02
CA PHE A 109 4.46 12.49 0.56
C PHE A 109 3.72 11.66 1.61
N CYS A 110 4.32 10.55 2.05
CA CYS A 110 3.72 9.66 3.03
C CYS A 110 3.43 10.36 4.37
N THR A 111 4.38 11.13 4.91
CA THR A 111 4.14 11.86 6.17
C THR A 111 3.08 12.96 6.03
N THR A 112 3.01 13.62 4.88
CA THR A 112 2.03 14.68 4.63
C THR A 112 0.61 14.14 4.47
N PHE A 113 0.43 13.07 3.69
CA PHE A 113 -0.90 12.60 3.31
C PHE A 113 -1.42 11.43 4.15
N PHE A 114 -0.53 10.62 4.73
CA PHE A 114 -0.89 9.42 5.49
C PHE A 114 -0.45 9.50 6.95
N GLY A 115 0.40 10.48 7.31
CA GLY A 115 0.98 10.63 8.64
C GLY A 115 2.06 9.61 8.98
N GLU A 116 2.33 8.64 8.12
CA GLU A 116 3.32 7.59 8.32
C GLU A 116 3.87 7.08 6.99
N TYR A 117 5.06 6.49 7.04
CA TYR A 117 5.70 5.89 5.87
C TYR A 117 4.95 4.62 5.45
N LEU A 118 4.47 4.56 4.20
CA LEU A 118 3.90 3.31 3.67
C LEU A 118 5.04 2.38 3.25
N HIS A 119 5.24 1.33 4.03
CA HIS A 119 6.24 0.31 3.72
C HIS A 119 5.79 -0.57 2.55
N HIS A 120 6.68 -0.76 1.59
CA HIS A 120 6.50 -1.69 0.49
C HIS A 120 7.51 -2.83 0.63
N MET A 121 7.06 -4.07 0.48
CA MET A 121 7.92 -5.23 0.33
C MET A 121 7.86 -5.69 -1.13
N PRO A 122 9.00 -5.84 -1.82
CA PRO A 122 9.01 -6.23 -3.22
C PRO A 122 8.20 -7.50 -3.44
N THR A 123 7.30 -7.46 -4.43
CA THR A 123 6.53 -8.63 -4.83
C THR A 123 7.49 -9.73 -5.28
N LEU A 124 7.60 -10.80 -4.47
CA LEU A 124 8.42 -11.96 -4.82
C LEU A 124 7.77 -12.70 -5.99
N LEU A 125 8.45 -12.69 -7.14
CA LEU A 125 7.96 -13.14 -8.45
C LEU A 125 7.60 -14.63 -8.56
N LYS A 126 7.71 -15.38 -7.46
CA LYS A 126 7.14 -16.72 -7.38
C LYS A 126 5.69 -16.57 -6.97
N ALA A 127 4.81 -16.56 -7.96
CA ALA A 127 3.42 -16.94 -7.73
C ALA A 127 3.45 -18.30 -7.03
N ASN A 128 3.26 -18.30 -5.72
CA ASN A 128 2.90 -19.52 -5.03
C ASN A 128 1.48 -19.82 -5.50
N VAL A 129 1.35 -20.54 -6.60
CA VAL A 129 0.08 -21.13 -7.00
C VAL A 129 -0.39 -21.91 -5.77
N PRO A 130 -1.57 -21.59 -5.23
CA PRO A 130 -2.04 -22.25 -4.02
C PRO A 130 -2.12 -23.76 -4.29
N GLN A 131 -1.31 -24.56 -3.58
CA GLN A 131 -1.11 -25.98 -3.88
C GLN A 131 -2.27 -26.88 -3.42
N SER A 132 -3.23 -26.34 -2.66
CA SER A 132 -4.41 -27.06 -2.17
C SER A 132 -5.72 -26.35 -2.54
N ASP A 133 -6.81 -27.11 -2.68
CA ASP A 133 -8.13 -26.58 -3.04
C ASP A 133 -8.60 -25.47 -2.10
N ASN A 134 -8.45 -25.65 -0.78
CA ASN A 134 -8.80 -24.60 0.20
C ASN A 134 -7.98 -23.32 -0.02
N SER A 135 -6.70 -23.44 -0.39
CA SER A 135 -5.85 -22.29 -0.64
C SER A 135 -6.21 -21.54 -1.94
N GLN A 136 -6.75 -22.25 -2.94
CA GLN A 136 -7.26 -21.66 -4.18
C GLN A 136 -8.58 -20.91 -3.95
N GLU A 137 -9.49 -21.49 -3.17
CA GLU A 137 -10.76 -20.84 -2.81
C GLU A 137 -10.50 -19.54 -2.02
N HIS A 138 -9.65 -19.58 -1.00
CA HIS A 138 -9.27 -18.39 -0.24
C HIS A 138 -8.62 -17.31 -1.14
N TYR A 139 -7.76 -17.72 -2.07
CA TYR A 139 -7.19 -16.80 -3.07
C TYR A 139 -8.28 -16.15 -3.92
N PHE A 140 -9.22 -16.93 -4.46
CA PHE A 140 -10.30 -16.40 -5.30
C PHE A 140 -11.20 -15.43 -4.53
N ILE A 141 -11.55 -15.75 -3.27
CA ILE A 141 -12.35 -14.87 -2.42
C ILE A 141 -11.62 -13.56 -2.16
N ARG A 142 -10.34 -13.60 -1.77
CA ARG A 142 -9.53 -12.39 -1.54
C ARG A 142 -9.39 -11.57 -2.81
N LYS A 143 -9.11 -12.21 -3.93
CA LYS A 143 -8.96 -11.55 -5.23
C LYS A 143 -10.25 -10.87 -5.65
N LYS A 144 -11.39 -11.57 -5.54
CA LYS A 144 -12.71 -11.01 -5.83
C LYS A 144 -12.99 -9.78 -4.97
N ARG A 145 -12.75 -9.87 -3.65
CA ARG A 145 -12.92 -8.74 -2.73
C ARG A 145 -12.04 -7.55 -3.11
N GLN A 146 -10.77 -7.77 -3.42
CA GLN A 146 -9.89 -6.70 -3.89
C GLN A 146 -10.43 -6.01 -5.15
N LEU A 147 -10.89 -6.78 -6.14
CA LEU A 147 -11.44 -6.22 -7.38
C LEU A 147 -12.71 -5.41 -7.13
N GLU A 148 -13.61 -5.90 -6.27
CA GLU A 148 -14.82 -5.18 -5.84
C GLU A 148 -14.45 -3.86 -5.14
N THR A 149 -13.56 -3.90 -4.14
CA THR A 149 -13.14 -2.71 -3.40
C THR A 149 -12.44 -1.68 -4.29
N ILE A 150 -11.59 -2.11 -5.23
CA ILE A 150 -10.97 -1.21 -6.21
C ILE A 150 -12.04 -0.51 -7.05
N TYR A 151 -13.02 -1.26 -7.57
CA TYR A 151 -14.09 -0.70 -8.38
C TYR A 151 -14.94 0.29 -7.58
N GLU A 152 -15.31 -0.06 -6.34
CA GLU A 152 -16.13 0.78 -5.47
C GLU A 152 -15.43 2.08 -5.05
N LEU A 153 -14.14 2.01 -4.72
CA LEU A 153 -13.40 3.16 -4.22
C LEU A 153 -12.81 4.04 -5.32
N LEU A 154 -12.29 3.45 -6.39
CA LEU A 154 -11.53 4.16 -7.43
C LEU A 154 -12.32 4.30 -8.74
N GLY A 155 -13.44 3.61 -8.86
CA GLY A 155 -14.35 3.72 -9.99
C GLY A 155 -13.93 2.91 -11.22
N ARG A 156 -14.86 2.90 -12.19
CA ARG A 156 -14.77 2.09 -13.42
C ARG A 156 -13.53 2.39 -14.25
N ASP A 157 -13.13 3.65 -14.38
CA ASP A 157 -12.08 4.05 -15.30
C ASP A 157 -10.71 3.58 -14.81
N VAL A 158 -10.44 3.73 -13.51
CA VAL A 158 -9.23 3.19 -12.85
C VAL A 158 -9.21 1.67 -12.97
N PHE A 159 -10.32 1.00 -12.63
CA PHE A 159 -10.45 -0.45 -12.77
C PHE A 159 -10.15 -0.92 -14.20
N THR A 160 -10.70 -0.22 -15.20
CA THR A 160 -10.50 -0.55 -16.61
C THR A 160 -9.05 -0.38 -17.02
N ARG A 161 -8.40 0.73 -16.62
CA ARG A 161 -6.97 0.91 -16.91
C ARG A 161 -6.14 -0.21 -16.30
N TRP A 162 -6.34 -0.51 -15.03
CA TRP A 162 -5.51 -1.46 -14.28
C TRP A 162 -5.70 -2.91 -14.72
N TYR A 163 -6.94 -3.35 -14.95
CA TYR A 163 -7.23 -4.76 -15.21
C TYR A 163 -7.54 -5.09 -16.66
N HIS A 164 -7.68 -4.10 -17.54
CA HIS A 164 -7.91 -4.32 -18.98
C HIS A 164 -6.89 -3.61 -19.88
N THR A 165 -6.50 -2.37 -19.60
CA THR A 165 -5.59 -1.63 -20.48
C THR A 165 -4.13 -2.01 -20.23
N TYR A 166 -3.65 -1.89 -19.00
CA TYR A 166 -2.25 -2.09 -18.64
C TYR A 166 -1.69 -3.49 -18.90
N PRO A 167 -2.43 -4.59 -18.67
CA PRO A 167 -1.93 -5.94 -18.98
C PRO A 167 -1.64 -6.13 -20.47
N ASN A 168 -2.30 -5.35 -21.34
CA ASN A 168 -2.11 -5.36 -22.79
C ASN A 168 -1.13 -4.28 -23.27
N THR A 169 -0.78 -3.32 -22.41
CA THR A 169 0.09 -2.19 -22.76
C THR A 169 1.53 -2.43 -22.32
N PHE A 170 1.72 -3.02 -21.14
CA PHE A 170 3.02 -3.27 -20.54
C PHE A 170 3.23 -4.76 -20.39
N SER A 171 4.23 -5.31 -21.08
CA SER A 171 4.49 -6.75 -20.93
C SER A 171 5.14 -7.04 -19.58
N ARG A 172 4.78 -8.20 -19.02
CA ARG A 172 5.37 -8.69 -17.77
C ARG A 172 6.89 -8.78 -17.90
N GLU A 173 7.39 -9.29 -19.02
CA GLU A 173 8.83 -9.45 -19.27
C GLU A 173 9.57 -8.10 -19.27
N GLN A 174 8.97 -7.07 -19.87
CA GLN A 174 9.53 -5.71 -19.91
C GLN A 174 9.61 -5.13 -18.49
N ILE A 175 8.53 -5.22 -17.72
CA ILE A 175 8.48 -4.75 -16.34
C ILE A 175 9.57 -5.45 -15.49
N LEU A 176 9.67 -6.78 -15.60
CA LEU A 176 10.66 -7.54 -14.83
C LEU A 176 12.11 -7.29 -15.26
N ALA A 177 12.35 -6.82 -16.48
CA ALA A 177 13.68 -6.44 -16.93
C ALA A 177 14.18 -5.18 -16.23
N ILE A 178 13.28 -4.27 -15.82
CA ILE A 178 13.61 -3.02 -15.11
C ILE A 178 14.11 -3.34 -13.71
N ARG A 179 13.46 -4.26 -13.00
CA ARG A 179 13.84 -4.68 -11.63
C ARG A 179 15.21 -5.35 -11.51
N LYS A 180 15.83 -5.74 -12.64
CA LYS A 180 17.13 -6.41 -12.69
C LYS A 180 18.31 -5.46 -12.95
N ARG A 181 18.02 -4.20 -13.28
CA ARG A 181 19.04 -3.17 -13.51
C ARG A 181 19.53 -2.62 -12.18
#